data_AF-A0AAC9NYD0-F1
#
_entry.id   AF-A0AAC9NYD0-F1
#
_cell.length_a   1.000
_cell.length_b   1.000
_cell.length_c   1.000
_cell.angle_alpha   90.00
_cell.angle_beta   90.00
_cell.angle_gamma   90.00
#
_symmetry.space_group_name_H-M   'P 1'
#
loop_
_entity.id
_entity.type
_entity.pdbx_description
1 polymer ?
#
loop_
_entity_poly.entity_id
_entity_poly.type
_entity_poly.pdbx_seq_one_letter_code
_entity_poly.pdbx_strand_id
1 'polypeptide(L)'
;MGLDMYAFTTAEPITAEVDFTTETATELAYWRKHPNLHGWMEQLYRAKGGTDADFNCVNVALDADDLDRLERDIRHQALPHTEGFFFGTSRPDEIDLDLAFIEKARAAIAEGKTVFYTSWW
;
A
#
# COMPACT_ATOMS: atom_id res chain seq x y z
N MET A 1 10.25 -17.24 5.17
CA MET A 1 9.16 -16.42 4.61
C MET A 1 9.04 -15.16 5.46
N GLY A 2 8.48 -14.09 4.91
CA GLY A 2 8.35 -12.83 5.62
C GLY A 2 7.56 -11.83 4.80
N LEU A 3 7.05 -10.76 5.41
CA LEU A 3 6.30 -9.69 4.73
C LEU A 3 7.10 -8.92 3.67
N ASP A 4 6.76 -9.19 2.42
CA ASP A 4 7.16 -8.48 1.22
C ASP A 4 5.97 -7.64 0.73
N MET A 5 6.19 -6.35 0.51
CA MET A 5 5.13 -5.37 0.24
C MET A 5 5.48 -4.57 -1.01
N TYR A 6 4.49 -4.31 -1.84
CA TYR A 6 4.69 -3.67 -3.14
C TYR A 6 3.64 -2.61 -3.38
N ALA A 7 4.04 -1.53 -4.04
CA ALA A 7 3.13 -0.64 -4.72
C ALA A 7 3.41 -0.71 -6.22
N PHE A 8 2.34 -0.72 -7.01
CA PHE A 8 2.38 -0.83 -8.45
C PHE A 8 1.58 0.30 -9.08
N THR A 9 1.84 0.50 -10.37
CA THR A 9 1.01 1.31 -11.26
C THR A 9 0.49 0.48 -12.41
N THR A 10 -0.74 0.76 -12.85
CA THR A 10 -1.31 0.21 -14.08
C THR A 10 -2.06 1.30 -14.86
N ALA A 11 -2.04 1.21 -16.18
CA ALA A 11 -2.88 2.02 -17.06
C ALA A 11 -4.20 1.30 -17.42
N GLU A 12 -4.37 0.05 -16.99
CA GLU A 12 -5.60 -0.70 -17.17
C GLU A 12 -6.71 -0.11 -16.29
N PRO A 13 -7.94 0.01 -16.82
CA PRO A 13 -9.07 0.40 -16.02
C PRO A 13 -9.38 -0.70 -14.99
N ILE A 14 -9.41 -0.32 -13.72
CA ILE A 14 -9.87 -1.21 -12.65
C ILE A 14 -11.39 -1.14 -12.52
N THR A 15 -12.03 -2.27 -12.22
CA THR A 15 -13.49 -2.37 -12.06
C THR A 15 -13.95 -2.27 -10.61
N ALA A 16 -13.01 -2.33 -9.66
CA ALA A 16 -13.23 -2.20 -8.22
C ALA A 16 -11.97 -1.64 -7.57
N GLU A 17 -12.11 -1.02 -6.39
CA GLU A 17 -10.96 -0.47 -5.64
C GLU A 17 -10.20 -1.52 -4.83
N VAL A 18 -10.78 -2.72 -4.67
CA VAL A 18 -10.19 -3.85 -3.94
C VAL A 18 -10.38 -5.14 -4.73
N ASP A 19 -9.55 -6.14 -4.45
CA ASP A 19 -9.66 -7.51 -4.98
C ASP A 19 -9.65 -7.62 -6.52
N PHE A 20 -9.23 -6.55 -7.21
CA PHE A 20 -9.07 -6.55 -8.66
C PHE A 20 -7.75 -7.19 -9.06
N THR A 21 -7.67 -7.65 -10.30
CA THR A 21 -6.43 -8.11 -10.94
C THR A 21 -6.06 -7.18 -12.09
N THR A 22 -4.79 -7.19 -12.47
CA THR A 22 -4.26 -6.45 -13.63
C THR A 22 -3.26 -7.35 -14.34
N GLU A 23 -3.24 -7.34 -15.67
CA GLU A 23 -2.31 -8.17 -16.44
C GLU A 23 -0.95 -7.48 -16.58
N THR A 24 -0.97 -6.15 -16.66
CA THR A 24 0.21 -5.30 -16.75
C THR A 24 0.30 -4.38 -15.54
N ALA A 25 1.44 -4.43 -14.86
CA ALA A 25 1.74 -3.55 -13.73
C ALA A 25 3.23 -3.22 -13.72
N THR A 26 3.55 -1.98 -13.33
CA THR A 26 4.93 -1.54 -13.15
C THR A 26 5.18 -1.23 -11.68
N GLU A 27 6.19 -1.86 -11.09
CA GLU A 27 6.55 -1.63 -9.69
C GLU A 27 6.92 -0.16 -9.48
N LEU A 28 6.33 0.44 -8.45
CA LEU A 28 6.53 1.83 -8.05
C LEU A 28 7.40 1.93 -6.80
N ALA A 29 7.18 1.01 -5.85
CA ALA A 29 7.90 0.92 -4.59
C ALA A 29 7.83 -0.50 -4.02
N TYR A 30 8.81 -0.81 -3.16
CA TYR A 30 8.92 -2.06 -2.45
C TYR A 30 9.37 -1.82 -1.01
N TRP A 31 8.77 -2.54 -0.07
CA TRP A 31 9.17 -2.55 1.35
C TRP A 31 9.34 -3.98 1.84
N ARG A 32 10.31 -4.15 2.75
CA ARG A 32 10.55 -5.41 3.42
C ARG A 32 10.33 -5.25 4.92
N LYS A 33 9.35 -5.98 5.46
CA LYS A 33 9.06 -6.03 6.90
C LYS A 33 8.68 -4.68 7.51
N HIS A 34 7.76 -3.96 6.86
CA HIS A 34 7.17 -2.73 7.39
C HIS A 34 5.70 -2.96 7.85
N PRO A 35 5.47 -3.68 8.96
CA PRO A 35 4.13 -4.06 9.40
C PRO A 35 3.18 -2.88 9.63
N ASN A 36 3.66 -1.74 10.12
CA ASN A 36 2.77 -0.63 10.46
C ASN A 36 2.18 0.03 9.20
N LEU A 37 2.98 0.13 8.13
CA LEU A 37 2.46 0.53 6.82
C LEU A 37 1.52 -0.54 6.26
N HIS A 38 1.84 -1.83 6.42
CA HIS A 38 0.95 -2.92 6.00
C HIS A 38 -0.41 -2.88 6.71
N GLY A 39 -0.43 -2.64 8.03
CA GLY A 39 -1.68 -2.49 8.78
C GLY A 39 -2.46 -1.23 8.40
N TRP A 40 -1.79 -0.14 7.99
CA TRP A 40 -2.48 1.02 7.43
C TRP A 40 -3.17 0.66 6.11
N MET A 41 -2.49 -0.06 5.22
CA MET A 41 -3.06 -0.55 3.96
C MET A 41 -4.20 -1.55 4.20
N GLU A 42 -4.12 -2.38 5.23
CA GLU A 42 -5.21 -3.28 5.62
C GLU A 42 -6.44 -2.48 6.04
N GLN A 43 -6.28 -1.47 6.91
CA GLN A 43 -7.39 -0.61 7.33
C GLN A 43 -8.06 0.06 6.14
N LEU A 44 -7.25 0.53 5.17
CA LEU A 44 -7.78 1.08 3.91
C LEU A 44 -8.56 0.02 3.13
N TYR A 45 -8.00 -1.17 2.94
CA TYR A 45 -8.66 -2.28 2.25
C TYR A 45 -10.02 -2.62 2.85
N ARG A 46 -10.12 -2.71 4.19
CA ARG A 46 -11.41 -2.92 4.89
C ARG A 46 -12.38 -1.78 4.65
N ALA A 47 -11.90 -0.53 4.72
CA ALA A 47 -12.73 0.65 4.51
C ALA A 47 -13.31 0.72 3.08
N LYS A 48 -12.57 0.21 2.09
CA LYS A 48 -13.00 0.08 0.70
C LYS A 48 -13.84 -1.18 0.41
N GLY A 49 -14.20 -1.94 1.45
CA GLY A 49 -15.10 -3.09 1.37
C GLY A 49 -14.42 -4.44 1.14
N GLY A 50 -13.09 -4.50 1.23
CA GLY A 50 -12.33 -5.74 1.09
C GLY A 50 -12.57 -6.72 2.24
N THR A 51 -12.76 -8.00 1.91
CA THR A 51 -13.20 -9.04 2.87
C THR A 51 -12.22 -10.18 3.10
N ASP A 52 -11.10 -10.24 2.38
CA ASP A 52 -10.12 -11.33 2.54
C ASP A 52 -9.56 -11.36 3.96
N ALA A 53 -9.70 -12.46 4.69
CA ALA A 53 -9.42 -12.49 6.12
C ALA A 53 -7.94 -12.22 6.45
N ASP A 54 -7.03 -12.59 5.56
CA ASP A 54 -5.59 -12.52 5.81
C ASP A 54 -4.93 -11.27 5.22
N PHE A 55 -5.63 -10.53 4.36
CA PHE A 55 -5.10 -9.37 3.62
C PHE A 55 -3.75 -9.72 2.97
N ASN A 56 -3.74 -10.83 2.25
CA ASN A 56 -2.54 -11.39 1.64
C ASN A 56 -2.79 -11.70 0.16
N CYS A 57 -1.89 -11.27 -0.73
CA CYS A 57 -2.03 -11.41 -2.19
C CYS A 57 -3.32 -10.78 -2.76
N VAL A 58 -3.87 -9.78 -2.08
CA VAL A 58 -5.02 -8.97 -2.55
C VAL A 58 -4.57 -7.55 -2.88
N ASN A 59 -5.25 -6.92 -3.84
CA ASN A 59 -4.93 -5.57 -4.30
C ASN A 59 -5.87 -4.55 -3.65
N VAL A 60 -5.32 -3.39 -3.31
CA VAL A 60 -6.09 -2.19 -2.90
C VAL A 60 -5.60 -0.97 -3.67
N ALA A 61 -6.50 -0.27 -4.34
CA ALA A 61 -6.21 0.95 -5.08
C ALA A 61 -6.11 2.14 -4.12
N LEU A 62 -5.12 3.00 -4.36
CA LEU A 62 -4.93 4.25 -3.64
C LEU A 62 -5.33 5.43 -4.52
N ASP A 63 -6.17 6.30 -3.97
CA ASP A 63 -6.49 7.58 -4.59
C ASP A 63 -5.71 8.74 -3.94
N ALA A 64 -5.98 9.97 -4.39
CA ALA A 64 -5.29 11.15 -3.88
C ALA A 64 -5.59 11.43 -2.38
N ASP A 65 -6.83 11.16 -1.93
CA ASP A 65 -7.25 11.41 -0.54
C ASP A 65 -6.62 10.36 0.40
N ASP A 66 -6.49 9.12 -0.06
CA ASP A 66 -5.77 8.06 0.64
C ASP A 66 -4.30 8.43 0.84
N LEU A 67 -3.65 8.94 -0.20
CA LEU A 67 -2.25 9.38 -0.13
C LEU A 67 -2.07 10.57 0.82
N ASP A 68 -3.01 11.53 0.84
CA ASP A 68 -3.02 12.64 1.80
C ASP A 68 -3.10 12.14 3.25
N ARG A 69 -4.00 11.18 3.51
CA ARG A 69 -4.15 10.57 4.83
C ARG A 69 -2.91 9.79 5.24
N LEU A 70 -2.35 8.98 4.34
CA LEU A 70 -1.14 8.20 4.59
C LEU A 70 0.04 9.12 4.92
N GLU A 71 0.26 10.17 4.12
CA GLU A 71 1.33 11.13 4.34
C GLU A 71 1.21 11.81 5.70
N ARG A 72 0.00 12.25 6.07
CA ARG A 72 -0.28 12.83 7.38
C ARG A 72 0.05 11.84 8.50
N ASP A 73 -0.42 10.60 8.38
CA ASP A 73 -0.24 9.60 9.44
C ASP A 73 1.25 9.20 9.58
N ILE A 74 2.02 9.15 8.49
CA ILE A 74 3.49 8.96 8.54
C ILE A 74 4.16 10.14 9.27
N ARG A 75 3.86 11.38 8.87
CA ARG A 75 4.48 12.59 9.44
C ARG A 75 4.18 12.77 10.93
N HIS A 76 3.02 12.29 11.38
CA HIS A 76 2.63 12.30 12.79
C HIS A 76 3.01 11.02 13.56
N GLN A 77 3.74 10.09 12.93
CA GLN A 77 4.09 8.78 13.51
C GLN A 77 2.85 8.03 14.05
N ALA A 78 1.74 8.15 13.32
CA ALA A 78 0.42 7.64 13.68
C ALA A 78 0.02 6.38 12.89
N LEU A 79 0.98 5.73 12.19
CA LEU A 79 0.74 4.42 11.59
C LEU A 79 0.36 3.40 12.67
N PRO A 80 -0.62 2.51 12.41
CA PRO A 80 -1.08 1.55 13.39
C PRO A 80 0.04 0.57 13.76
N HIS A 81 0.23 0.33 15.06
CA HIS A 81 1.08 -0.77 15.50
C HIS A 81 0.49 -2.08 15.00
N THR A 82 1.28 -2.83 14.23
CA THR A 82 0.83 -4.04 13.55
C THR A 82 1.88 -5.14 13.74
N GLU A 83 1.42 -6.37 13.93
CA GLU A 83 2.28 -7.53 14.17
C GLU A 83 1.75 -8.75 13.41
N GLY A 84 2.66 -9.67 13.10
CA GLY A 84 2.35 -10.94 12.46
C GLY A 84 3.57 -11.83 12.52
N PHE A 85 3.38 -13.15 12.54
CA PHE A 85 4.48 -14.11 12.73
C PHE A 85 5.62 -13.94 11.69
N PHE A 86 5.28 -13.47 10.50
CA PHE A 86 6.20 -13.23 9.38
C PHE A 86 6.54 -11.75 9.13
N PHE A 87 6.01 -10.82 9.93
CA PHE A 87 6.00 -9.40 9.56
C PHE A 87 7.29 -8.67 9.91
N GLY A 88 8.02 -9.11 10.94
CA GLY A 88 9.17 -8.36 11.44
C GLY A 88 8.76 -7.10 12.18
N THR A 89 9.46 -5.99 11.96
CA THR A 89 9.29 -4.75 12.74
C THR A 89 9.54 -3.54 11.86
N SER A 90 8.63 -2.57 11.93
CA SER A 90 8.77 -1.29 11.24
C SER A 90 9.98 -0.53 11.77
N ARG A 91 10.73 0.13 10.89
CA ARG A 91 11.96 0.84 11.26
C ARG A 91 11.86 2.33 10.91
N PRO A 92 12.48 3.22 11.72
CA PRO A 92 12.39 4.67 11.47
C PRO A 92 12.97 5.14 10.13
N ASP A 93 13.93 4.40 9.56
CA ASP A 93 14.55 4.70 8.26
C ASP A 93 13.61 4.42 7.06
N GLU A 94 12.44 3.84 7.29
CA GLU A 94 11.43 3.57 6.25
C GLU A 94 10.59 4.81 5.91
N ILE A 95 10.58 5.84 6.77
CA ILE A 95 9.80 7.07 6.56
C ILE A 95 10.17 7.77 5.24
N ASP A 96 11.47 7.85 4.93
CA ASP A 96 11.93 8.48 3.68
C ASP A 96 11.47 7.68 2.45
N LEU A 97 11.39 6.35 2.56
CA LEU A 97 10.86 5.48 1.50
C LEU A 97 9.36 5.70 1.33
N ASP A 98 8.62 5.82 2.42
CA ASP A 98 7.17 6.03 2.39
C ASP A 98 6.81 7.37 1.73
N LEU A 99 7.50 8.44 2.12
CA LEU A 99 7.30 9.77 1.54
C LEU A 99 7.70 9.79 0.05
N ALA A 100 8.80 9.13 -0.33
CA ALA A 100 9.19 9.00 -1.73
C ALA A 100 8.17 8.20 -2.55
N PHE A 101 7.54 7.17 -1.96
CA PHE A 101 6.43 6.46 -2.59
C PHE A 101 5.24 7.38 -2.82
N ILE A 102 4.82 8.15 -1.82
CA ILE A 102 3.68 9.08 -1.93
C ILE A 102 3.88 10.07 -3.07
N GLU A 103 5.07 10.67 -3.20
CA GLU A 103 5.38 11.60 -4.29
C GLU A 103 5.25 10.92 -5.67
N LYS A 104 5.82 9.72 -5.82
CA LYS A 104 5.72 8.93 -7.07
C LYS A 104 4.27 8.54 -7.38
N ALA A 105 3.50 8.16 -6.36
CA ALA A 105 2.11 7.76 -6.49
C ALA A 105 1.24 8.92 -6.98
N ARG A 106 1.43 10.13 -6.41
CA ARG A 106 0.75 11.34 -6.88
C ARG A 106 1.09 11.66 -8.34
N ALA A 107 2.36 11.53 -8.72
CA ALA A 107 2.77 11.74 -10.11
C ALA A 107 2.09 10.74 -11.06
N ALA A 108 2.04 9.46 -10.69
CA ALA A 108 1.37 8.43 -11.48
C ALA A 108 -0.14 8.68 -11.62
N ILE A 109 -0.82 9.10 -10.55
CA ILE A 109 -2.24 9.47 -10.59
C ILE A 109 -2.47 10.68 -11.50
N ALA A 110 -1.60 11.68 -11.44
CA ALA A 110 -1.67 12.85 -12.33
C ALA A 110 -1.47 12.50 -13.82
N GLU A 111 -0.74 11.42 -14.11
CA GLU A 111 -0.61 10.84 -15.45
C GLU A 111 -1.81 9.96 -15.86
N GLY A 112 -2.82 9.82 -15.01
CA GLY A 112 -4.03 9.02 -15.26
C GLY A 112 -3.83 7.52 -15.02
N LYS A 113 -2.79 7.11 -14.29
CA LYS A 113 -2.57 5.71 -13.90
C LYS A 113 -3.25 5.40 -12.57
N THR A 114 -3.64 4.15 -12.39
CA THR A 114 -4.05 3.61 -11.10
C THR A 114 -2.81 3.23 -10.30
N VAL A 115 -2.73 3.68 -9.04
CA VAL A 115 -1.74 3.20 -8.07
C VAL A 115 -2.41 2.18 -7.15
N PHE A 116 -1.73 1.09 -6.84
CA PHE A 116 -2.28 0.08 -5.93
C PHE A 116 -1.20 -0.61 -5.11
N TYR A 117 -1.62 -1.14 -3.97
CA TYR A 117 -0.78 -1.88 -3.03
C TYR A 117 -1.12 -3.37 -3.04
N THR A 118 -0.11 -4.21 -2.81
CA THR A 118 -0.26 -5.64 -2.52
C THR A 118 0.89 -6.15 -1.63
N SER A 119 0.75 -7.36 -1.10
CA SER A 119 1.74 -7.98 -0.23
C SER A 119 1.73 -9.51 -0.29
N TRP A 120 2.84 -10.10 0.13
CA TRP A 120 3.00 -11.54 0.32
C TRP A 120 3.81 -11.82 1.60
N TRP A 121 3.33 -12.73 2.45
CA TRP A 121 4.02 -13.15 3.67
C TRP A 121 3.91 -14.64 3.97
#